data_AF-A0A6B3M9B4-F1
#
_entry.id   AF-A0A6B3M9B4-F1
#
_cell.length_a   1.000
_cell.length_b   1.000
_cell.length_c   1.000
_cell.angle_alpha   90.00
_cell.angle_beta   90.00
_cell.angle_gamma   90.00
#
_symmetry.space_group_name_H-M   'P 1'
#
loop_
_entity.id
_entity.type
_entity.pdbx_description
1 polymer ?
#
loop_
_entity_poly.entity_id
_entity_poly.type
_entity_poly.pdbx_seq_one_letter_code
_entity_poly.pdbx_strand_id
1 'polypeptide(L)' 'MSHKETEQALQQEAQARRDAIPRLLDLGLSAQQIAEALDLSLEEVRRLVR' A
#
# COMPACT_ATOMS: atom_id res chain seq x y z
N MET A 1 1.91 27.07 -8.16
CA MET A 1 2.55 25.81 -7.73
C MET A 1 1.81 25.34 -6.48
N SER A 2 0.47 25.27 -6.52
CA SER A 2 -0.37 24.21 -7.10
C SER A 2 -0.54 23.07 -6.09
N HIS A 3 -1.53 23.23 -5.19
CA HIS A 3 -1.99 22.21 -4.23
C HIS A 3 -2.23 20.83 -4.89
N LYS A 4 -2.51 20.82 -6.20
CA LYS A 4 -2.63 19.62 -7.03
C LYS A 4 -1.38 18.72 -7.02
N GLU A 5 -0.17 19.28 -6.99
CA GLU A 5 1.06 18.48 -7.02
C GLU A 5 1.20 17.64 -5.73
N THR A 6 0.82 18.22 -4.59
CA THR A 6 0.85 17.55 -3.29
C THR A 6 -0.19 16.42 -3.22
N GLU A 7 -1.40 16.66 -3.72
CA GLU A 7 -2.47 15.65 -3.77
C GLU A 7 -2.10 14.49 -4.71
N GLN A 8 -1.48 14.78 -5.85
CA GLN A 8 -1.01 13.77 -6.79
C GLN A 8 0.12 12.93 -6.20
N ALA A 9 1.07 13.54 -5.48
CA ALA A 9 2.15 12.82 -4.83
C ALA A 9 1.63 11.85 -3.75
N LEU A 10 0.66 12.30 -2.94
CA LEU A 10 0.01 11.44 -1.93
C LEU A 10 -0.74 10.26 -2.56
N GLN A 11 -1.45 10.50 -3.66
CA GLN A 11 -2.14 9.43 -4.39
C GLN A 11 -1.17 8.43 -5.01
N GLN A 12 -0.07 8.90 -5.59
CA GLN A 12 0.95 8.02 -6.17
C GLN A 12 1.65 7.18 -5.10
N GLU A 13 1.94 7.77 -3.94
CA GLU A 13 2.54 7.03 -2.83
C GLU A 13 1.57 5.97 -2.28
N ALA A 14 0.31 6.32 -2.08
CA ALA A 14 -0.71 5.36 -1.65
C ALA A 14 -0.89 4.23 -2.68
N GLN A 15 -0.85 4.55 -3.97
CA GLN A 15 -0.93 3.57 -5.05
C GLN A 15 0.30 2.65 -5.05
N ALA A 16 1.50 3.21 -4.93
CA ALA A 16 2.74 2.44 -4.87
C ALA A 16 2.79 1.49 -3.67
N ARG A 17 2.28 1.91 -2.51
CA ARG A 17 2.12 1.04 -1.33
C ARG A 17 1.20 -0.14 -1.65
N ARG A 18 0.05 0.11 -2.27
CA ARG A 18 -0.91 -0.95 -2.65
C ARG A 18 -0.33 -1.91 -3.69
N ASP A 19 0.37 -1.40 -4.69
CA ASP A 19 1.03 -2.20 -5.73
C ASP A 19 2.21 -3.03 -5.20
N ALA A 20 2.78 -2.67 -4.04
CA ALA A 20 3.81 -3.45 -3.36
C ALA A 20 3.26 -4.67 -2.61
N ILE A 21 1.99 -4.65 -2.18
CA ILE A 21 1.35 -5.73 -1.41
C ILE A 21 1.51 -7.12 -2.06
N PRO A 22 1.11 -7.33 -3.34
CA PRO A 22 1.26 -8.65 -3.95
C PRO A 22 2.72 -9.10 -4.04
N ARG A 23 3.66 -8.18 -4.28
CA ARG A 23 5.10 -8.52 -4.31
C ARG A 23 5.63 -8.91 -2.93
N LEU A 24 5.17 -8.25 -1.88
CA LEU A 24 5.55 -8.57 -0.50
C LEU A 24 4.99 -9.94 -0.08
N LEU A 25 3.80 -10.30 -0.54
CA LEU A 25 3.26 -11.65 -0.33
C LEU A 25 4.08 -12.71 -1.06
N ASP A 26 4.47 -12.45 -2.30
CA ASP A 26 5.34 -13.37 -3.06
C ASP A 26 6.71 -13.56 -2.39
N LEU A 27 7.20 -12.55 -1.67
CA LEU A 27 8.41 -12.63 -0.85
C LEU A 27 8.19 -13.41 0.47
N GLY A 28 6.97 -13.88 0.74
CA GLY A 28 6.61 -14.66 1.93
C GLY A 28 6.25 -13.82 3.15
N LEU A 29 6.02 -12.51 3.01
CA LEU A 29 5.51 -11.71 4.12
C LEU A 29 4.03 -12.05 4.38
N SER A 30 3.64 -12.07 5.65
CA SER A 30 2.24 -12.18 6.02
C SER A 30 1.48 -10.87 5.79
N ALA A 31 0.17 -10.95 5.56
CA ALA A 31 -0.68 -9.77 5.43
C ALA A 31 -0.60 -8.80 6.63
N GLN A 32 -0.29 -9.32 7.83
CA GLN A 32 -0.10 -8.51 9.04
C GLN A 32 1.22 -7.74 9.02
N GLN A 33 2.31 -8.38 8.59
CA GLN A 33 3.61 -7.70 8.41
C GLN A 33 3.53 -6.65 7.29
N ILE A 34 2.78 -6.92 6.23
CA ILE A 34 2.57 -5.98 5.12
C ILE A 34 1.74 -4.77 5.59
N ALA A 35 0.71 -5.01 6.41
CA ALA A 35 -0.10 -3.95 7.01
C ALA A 35 0.77 -3.01 7.86
N GLU A 36 1.61 -3.55 8.75
CA GLU A 36 2.55 -2.76 9.54
C GLU A 36 3.60 -2.03 8.66
N ALA A 37 4.17 -2.70 7.66
CA ALA A 37 5.20 -2.12 6.82
C ALA A 37 4.71 -0.97 5.92
N LEU A 38 3.45 -1.02 5.50
CA LEU A 38 2.86 -0.02 4.60
C LEU A 38 1.98 1.00 5.32
N ASP A 39 1.87 0.90 6.65
CA ASP A 39 0.94 1.67 7.48
C ASP A 39 -0.51 1.55 6.99
N LEU A 40 -0.90 0.33 6.62
CA LEU A 40 -2.22 -0.03 6.15
C LEU A 40 -2.93 -0.89 7.19
N SER A 41 -4.25 -0.97 7.11
CA SER A 41 -5.00 -1.92 7.94
C SER A 41 -4.91 -3.33 7.35
N LEU A 42 -4.91 -4.35 8.22
CA LEU A 42 -4.93 -5.76 7.81
C LEU A 42 -6.13 -6.08 6.90
N GLU A 43 -7.28 -5.45 7.15
CA GLU A 43 -8.47 -5.60 6.29
C GLU A 43 -8.24 -5.03 4.89
N GLU A 44 -7.57 -3.88 4.77
CA GLU A 44 -7.25 -3.26 3.49
C GLU A 44 -6.30 -4.15 2.68
N VAL A 45 -5.25 -4.68 3.34
CA VAL A 45 -4.32 -5.63 2.72
C VAL A 45 -5.08 -6.89 2.26
N ARG A 46 -5.93 -7.47 3.10
CA ARG A 46 -6.74 -8.65 2.73
C ARG A 46 -7.69 -8.39 1.56
N ARG A 47 -8.25 -7.18 1.46
CA ARG A 47 -9.14 -6.81 0.34
C ARG A 47 -8.38 -6.73 -0.98
N LEU A 48 -7.12 -6.31 -0.96
CA LEU A 48 -6.28 -6.14 -2.15
C LEU A 48 -5.68 -7.46 -2.66
N VAL A 49 -5.74 -8.51 -1.84
CA VAL A 49 -5.14 -9.83 -2.10
C VAL A 49 -6.20 -10.87 -2.46
N ARG A 50 -7.48 -10.55 -2.25
CA ARG A 50 -8.61 -11.43 -2.55
C ARG A 50 -8.85 -11.57 -4.06
#